data_AF-A0A432SZG0-F1
#
_entry.id   AF-A0A432SZG0-F1
#
_cell.length_a   1.000
_cell.length_b   1.000
_cell.length_c   1.000
_cell.angle_alpha   90.00
_cell.angle_beta   90.00
_cell.angle_gamma   90.00
#
_symmetry.space_group_name_H-M   'P 1'
#
loop_
_entity.id
_entity.type
_entity.pdbx_description
1 polymer ?
#
loop_
_entity_poly.entity_id
_entity_poly.type
_entity_poly.pdbx_seq_one_letter_code
_entity_poly.pdbx_strand_id
1 'polypeptide(L)'
;MKKAFSLIEVIFVLIILGIVASISSQIIVQVYENYITQRAVYNVSTKTELAINQIVNRLTYSILDSGIAKDPTNSANYKLLTDLTLTTDKDLTILEWIGYDNDSFSASATPYWSGVANYESASISAFGAFDTFDAPGSQLGNVDTIIKNLSNNQVSLNSAQHPAIVFQPRTGSGDKEDGECMGLVDNNTSCIYV
;
A
#
# COMPACT_ATOMS: atom_id res chain seq x y z
N MET A 1 22.53 80.24 9.97
CA MET A 1 23.36 79.59 11.01
C MET A 1 23.03 78.12 11.02
N LYS A 2 23.97 77.22 10.67
CA LYS A 2 23.74 75.77 10.75
C LYS A 2 23.96 75.36 12.21
N LYS A 3 22.92 74.88 12.89
CA LYS A 3 23.05 74.29 14.23
C LYS A 3 23.74 72.93 14.07
N ALA A 4 24.95 72.81 14.58
CA ALA A 4 25.63 71.53 14.69
C ALA A 4 25.04 70.74 15.87
N PHE A 5 24.94 69.42 15.72
CA PHE A 5 24.52 68.52 16.78
C PHE A 5 25.50 68.58 17.96
N SER A 6 24.97 68.49 19.18
CA SER A 6 25.80 68.34 20.37
C SER A 6 26.39 66.93 20.43
N LEU A 7 27.63 66.80 20.87
CA LEU A 7 28.32 65.50 20.97
C LEU A 7 27.56 64.49 21.84
N ILE A 8 26.89 64.96 22.89
CA ILE A 8 26.06 64.10 23.76
C ILE A 8 24.84 63.52 23.02
N GLU A 9 24.25 64.28 22.11
CA GLU A 9 23.05 63.91 21.36
C GLU A 9 23.39 62.80 20.34
N VAL A 10 24.58 62.88 19.72
CA VAL A 10 25.10 61.84 18.82
C VAL A 10 25.34 60.52 19.58
N ILE A 11 25.87 60.57 20.80
CA ILE A 11 26.10 59.37 21.63
C ILE A 11 24.77 58.68 21.96
N PHE A 12 23.75 59.45 22.35
CA PHE A 12 22.42 58.90 22.63
C PHE A 12 21.81 58.22 21.41
N VAL A 13 21.92 58.83 20.23
CA VAL A 13 21.41 58.24 18.97
C VAL A 13 22.14 56.93 18.65
N LEU A 14 23.47 56.88 18.81
CA LEU A 14 24.24 55.66 18.57
C LEU A 14 23.85 54.52 19.52
N ILE A 15 23.60 54.82 20.80
CA ILE A 15 23.16 53.83 21.78
C ILE A 15 21.77 53.29 21.40
N ILE A 16 20.83 54.18 21.06
CA ILE A 16 19.47 53.79 20.67
C ILE A 16 19.51 52.92 19.40
N LEU A 17 20.28 53.31 18.38
CA LEU A 17 20.44 52.53 17.16
C LEU A 17 21.10 51.17 17.43
N GLY A 18 22.08 51.09 18.34
CA GLY A 18 22.70 49.83 18.74
C GLY A 18 21.71 48.87 19.39
N ILE A 19 20.87 49.37 20.30
CA ILE A 19 19.84 48.56 20.97
C ILE A 19 18.77 48.11 19.97
N VAL A 20 18.27 49.03 19.13
CA VAL A 20 17.25 48.72 18.12
C VAL A 20 17.78 47.72 17.08
N ALA A 21 19.02 47.88 16.62
CA ALA A 21 19.66 46.95 15.69
C ALA A 21 19.82 45.55 16.31
N SER A 22 20.20 45.46 17.58
CA SER A 22 20.31 44.18 18.31
C SER A 22 18.97 43.45 18.40
N ILE A 23 17.92 44.15 18.83
CA ILE A 23 16.56 43.58 18.94
C ILE A 23 16.04 43.17 17.54
N SER A 24 16.24 44.03 16.53
CA SER A 24 15.79 43.75 15.17
C SER A 24 16.48 42.52 14.58
N SER A 25 17.79 42.36 14.81
CA SER A 25 18.55 41.20 14.37
C SER A 25 18.01 39.90 15.00
N GLN A 26 17.73 39.93 16.31
CA GLN A 26 17.17 38.78 17.03
C GLN A 26 15.78 38.39 16.51
N ILE A 27 14.92 39.38 16.24
CA ILE A 27 13.58 39.14 15.68
C ILE A 27 13.69 38.50 14.29
N ILE A 28 14.56 39.01 13.43
CA ILE A 28 14.75 38.47 12.08
C ILE A 28 15.21 37.01 12.14
N VAL A 29 16.17 36.70 13.00
CA VAL A 29 16.67 35.32 13.19
C VAL A 29 15.54 34.41 13.66
N GLN A 30 14.80 34.79 14.70
CA GLN A 30 13.70 33.98 15.23
C GLN A 30 12.60 33.73 14.20
N VAL A 31 12.21 34.73 13.42
CA VAL A 31 11.20 34.56 12.37
C VAL A 31 11.70 33.61 11.29
N TYR A 32 12.97 33.71 10.91
CA TYR A 32 13.55 32.87 9.88
C TYR A 32 13.68 31.41 10.33
N GLU A 33 14.14 31.17 11.57
CA GLU A 33 14.21 29.85 12.17
C GLU A 33 12.82 29.19 12.29
N ASN A 34 11.83 29.95 12.77
CA ASN A 34 10.45 29.47 12.84
C ASN A 34 9.87 29.18 11.45
N TYR A 35 10.15 30.02 10.46
CA TYR A 35 9.67 29.79 9.09
C TYR A 35 10.31 28.54 8.46
N ILE A 36 11.62 28.34 8.63
CA ILE A 36 12.31 27.15 8.09
C ILE A 36 11.75 25.87 8.72
N THR A 37 11.62 25.85 10.04
CA THR A 37 11.11 24.68 10.78
C THR A 37 9.67 24.38 10.39
N GLN A 38 8.79 25.38 10.34
CA GLN A 38 7.40 25.21 9.90
C GLN A 38 7.31 24.74 8.45
N ARG A 39 8.12 25.31 7.55
CA ARG A 39 8.16 24.89 6.15
C ARG A 39 8.65 23.45 6.00
N ALA A 40 9.66 23.06 6.76
CA ALA A 40 10.16 21.69 6.76
C ALA A 40 9.07 20.71 7.24
N VAL A 41 8.40 21.02 8.35
CA VAL A 41 7.30 20.21 8.89
C VAL A 41 6.14 20.11 7.90
N TYR A 42 5.71 21.23 7.31
CA TYR A 42 4.63 21.24 6.32
C TYR A 42 4.95 20.37 5.10
N ASN A 43 6.17 20.50 4.56
CA ASN A 43 6.60 19.72 3.40
C ASN A 43 6.65 18.22 3.72
N VAL A 44 7.17 17.84 4.89
CA VAL A 44 7.21 16.45 5.33
C VAL A 44 5.79 15.92 5.53
N SER A 45 4.94 16.66 6.23
CA SER A 45 3.53 16.28 6.45
C SER A 45 2.80 16.05 5.12
N THR A 46 2.91 16.98 4.18
CA THR A 46 2.25 16.90 2.87
C THR A 46 2.74 15.70 2.06
N LYS A 47 4.06 15.45 2.05
CA LYS A 47 4.65 14.31 1.34
C LYS A 47 4.25 12.98 1.98
N THR A 48 4.26 12.91 3.31
CA THR A 48 3.83 11.72 4.05
C THR A 48 2.35 11.44 3.83
N GLU A 49 1.50 12.45 3.86
CA GLU A 49 0.08 12.30 3.57
C GLU A 49 -0.16 11.78 2.14
N LEU A 50 0.54 12.32 1.15
CA LEU A 50 0.47 11.82 -0.22
C LEU A 50 0.94 10.37 -0.34
N ALA A 51 2.05 10.02 0.30
CA ALA A 51 2.58 8.66 0.29
C ALA A 51 1.62 7.67 0.97
N ILE A 52 1.06 8.03 2.13
CA ILE A 52 0.06 7.22 2.83
C ILE A 52 -1.18 7.05 1.97
N ASN A 53 -1.70 8.11 1.35
CA ASN A 53 -2.87 8.01 0.47
C ASN A 53 -2.63 7.08 -0.73
N GLN A 54 -1.42 7.09 -1.30
CA GLN A 54 -1.07 6.14 -2.36
C GLN A 54 -1.05 4.70 -1.85
N ILE A 55 -0.50 4.45 -0.67
CA ILE A 55 -0.48 3.12 -0.04
C ILE A 55 -1.91 2.66 0.25
N VAL A 56 -2.74 3.51 0.85
CA VAL A 56 -4.15 3.20 1.17
C VAL A 56 -4.94 2.89 -0.10
N ASN A 57 -4.81 3.69 -1.15
CA ASN A 57 -5.51 3.43 -2.41
C ASN A 57 -5.10 2.10 -3.05
N ARG A 58 -3.83 1.70 -2.92
CA ARG A 58 -3.33 0.41 -3.40
C ARG A 58 -3.82 -0.77 -2.56
N LEU A 59 -3.94 -0.58 -1.24
CA LEU A 59 -4.43 -1.59 -0.30
C LEU A 59 -5.95 -1.62 -0.18
N THR A 60 -6.69 -0.69 -0.81
CA THR A 60 -8.16 -0.62 -0.73
C THR A 60 -8.83 -1.89 -1.20
N TYR A 61 -8.25 -2.56 -2.20
CA TYR A 61 -8.73 -3.84 -2.72
C TYR A 61 -7.86 -5.01 -2.23
N SER A 62 -7.09 -4.87 -1.16
CA SER A 62 -6.36 -6.01 -0.58
C SER A 62 -7.34 -6.99 0.03
N ILE A 63 -7.12 -8.28 -0.21
CA ILE A 63 -7.75 -9.35 0.58
C ILE A 63 -7.19 -9.27 2.00
N LEU A 64 -8.05 -9.37 3.01
CA LEU A 64 -7.64 -9.42 4.42
C LEU A 64 -6.68 -10.58 4.67
N ASP A 65 -5.69 -10.38 5.53
CA ASP A 65 -4.66 -11.36 5.92
C ASP A 65 -3.73 -11.89 4.81
N SER A 66 -3.90 -11.44 3.55
CA SER A 66 -3.00 -11.79 2.43
C SER A 66 -1.67 -11.02 2.39
N GLY A 67 -1.45 -10.11 3.35
CA GLY A 67 -0.29 -9.21 3.36
C GLY A 67 0.97 -9.88 3.92
N ILE A 68 2.01 -9.96 3.09
CA ILE A 68 3.32 -10.53 3.45
C ILE A 68 4.43 -9.51 3.25
N ALA A 69 5.49 -9.65 4.05
CA ALA A 69 6.74 -8.95 3.87
C ALA A 69 7.80 -9.90 3.30
N LYS A 70 8.50 -9.46 2.26
CA LYS A 70 9.48 -10.26 1.52
C LYS A 70 10.84 -9.59 1.50
N ASP A 71 11.88 -10.43 1.46
CA ASP A 71 13.25 -10.00 1.20
C ASP A 71 13.42 -9.69 -0.30
N PRO A 72 13.96 -8.51 -0.67
CA PRO A 72 14.20 -8.16 -2.07
C PRO A 72 15.24 -9.04 -2.77
N THR A 73 16.11 -9.71 -2.01
CA THR A 73 17.21 -10.53 -2.51
C THR A 73 16.95 -12.02 -2.43
N ASN A 74 16.00 -12.45 -1.59
CA ASN A 74 15.66 -13.85 -1.40
C ASN A 74 14.13 -14.04 -1.38
N SER A 75 13.56 -14.37 -2.54
CA SER A 75 12.11 -14.56 -2.70
C SER A 75 11.51 -15.67 -1.84
N ALA A 76 12.32 -16.58 -1.29
CA ALA A 76 11.88 -17.63 -0.37
C ALA A 76 11.85 -17.17 1.10
N ASN A 77 12.42 -15.99 1.40
CA ASN A 77 12.39 -15.40 2.73
C ASN A 77 11.25 -14.38 2.82
N TYR A 78 10.15 -14.80 3.45
CA TYR A 78 9.00 -13.96 3.68
C TYR A 78 8.34 -14.28 5.02
N LYS A 79 7.55 -13.33 5.51
CA LYS A 79 6.75 -13.48 6.72
C LYS A 79 5.42 -12.76 6.58
N LEU A 80 4.40 -13.26 7.27
CA LEU A 80 3.15 -12.53 7.47
C LEU A 80 3.41 -11.22 8.19
N LEU A 81 2.65 -10.19 7.82
CA LEU A 81 2.78 -8.87 8.44
C LEU A 81 2.53 -8.90 9.96
N THR A 82 1.69 -9.82 10.44
CA THR A 82 1.40 -10.04 11.87
C THR A 82 2.54 -10.64 12.66
N ASP A 83 3.45 -11.34 11.98
CA ASP A 83 4.51 -12.15 12.60
C ASP A 83 5.87 -11.43 12.49
N LEU A 84 5.88 -10.18 12.01
CA LEU A 84 7.06 -9.34 11.93
C LEU A 84 7.54 -8.87 13.29
N THR A 85 8.86 -8.93 13.48
CA THR A 85 9.54 -8.39 14.64
C THR A 85 10.61 -7.38 14.21
N LEU A 86 10.62 -6.21 14.86
CA LEU A 86 11.53 -5.10 14.54
C LEU A 86 13.03 -5.44 14.70
N THR A 87 13.34 -6.54 15.40
CA THR A 87 14.70 -6.94 15.74
C THR A 87 15.34 -7.86 14.71
N THR A 88 14.61 -8.82 14.15
CA THR A 88 15.18 -9.83 13.23
C THR A 88 14.81 -9.61 11.78
N ASP A 89 13.74 -8.87 11.49
CA ASP A 89 13.11 -8.90 10.17
C ASP A 89 13.39 -7.62 9.35
N LYS A 90 14.57 -7.03 9.55
CA LYS A 90 14.97 -5.76 8.92
C LYS A 90 15.21 -5.87 7.42
N ASP A 91 15.46 -7.08 6.94
CA ASP A 91 15.74 -7.35 5.53
C ASP A 91 14.45 -7.52 4.71
N LEU A 92 13.30 -7.70 5.37
CA LEU A 92 11.98 -7.80 4.74
C LEU A 92 11.44 -6.39 4.44
N THR A 93 11.80 -5.86 3.28
CA THR A 93 11.50 -4.46 2.90
C THR A 93 10.43 -4.32 1.81
N ILE A 94 10.02 -5.42 1.20
CA ILE A 94 8.96 -5.45 0.19
C ILE A 94 7.64 -5.85 0.83
N LEU A 95 6.59 -5.06 0.61
CA LEU A 95 5.21 -5.43 0.95
C LEU A 95 4.55 -6.03 -0.29
N GLU A 96 4.02 -7.24 -0.18
CA GLU A 96 3.26 -7.95 -1.20
C GLU A 96 1.91 -8.36 -0.63
N TRP A 97 0.87 -8.31 -1.46
CA TRP A 97 -0.50 -8.66 -1.08
C TRP A 97 -1.29 -9.11 -2.31
N ILE A 98 -2.40 -9.82 -2.10
CA ILE A 98 -3.34 -10.17 -3.16
C ILE A 98 -4.45 -9.12 -3.21
N GLY A 99 -4.69 -8.57 -4.41
CA GLY A 99 -5.80 -7.67 -4.67
C GLY A 99 -7.03 -8.42 -5.19
N TYR A 100 -8.23 -7.98 -4.81
CA TYR A 100 -9.47 -8.33 -5.49
C TYR A 100 -9.41 -7.85 -6.95
N ASP A 101 -10.06 -8.60 -7.85
CA ASP A 101 -10.19 -8.25 -9.27
C ASP A 101 -11.16 -7.09 -9.49
N ASN A 102 -10.76 -5.89 -9.08
CA ASN A 102 -11.53 -4.66 -9.26
C ASN A 102 -11.70 -4.31 -10.75
N ASP A 103 -10.76 -4.72 -11.61
CA ASP A 103 -10.80 -4.38 -13.03
C ASP A 103 -11.96 -5.10 -13.72
N SER A 104 -12.21 -6.39 -13.43
CA SER A 104 -13.39 -7.09 -13.96
C SER A 104 -14.72 -6.59 -13.37
N PHE A 105 -14.73 -6.12 -12.12
CA PHE A 105 -15.92 -5.53 -11.48
C PHE A 105 -16.27 -4.14 -12.03
N SER A 106 -15.27 -3.36 -12.45
CA SER A 106 -15.44 -1.99 -12.94
C SER A 106 -15.46 -1.85 -14.46
N ALA A 107 -15.14 -2.91 -15.21
CA ALA A 107 -15.04 -2.88 -16.67
C ALA A 107 -16.36 -2.62 -17.42
N SER A 108 -17.52 -2.80 -16.77
CA SER A 108 -18.83 -2.61 -17.40
C SER A 108 -19.91 -2.26 -16.35
N ALA A 109 -21.08 -1.80 -16.81
CA ALA A 109 -22.23 -1.51 -15.95
C ALA A 109 -22.72 -2.76 -15.19
N THR A 110 -22.53 -3.94 -15.78
CA THR A 110 -22.67 -5.24 -15.10
C THR A 110 -21.29 -5.92 -15.08
N PRO A 111 -20.76 -6.28 -13.90
CA PRO A 111 -19.48 -6.99 -13.79
C PRO A 111 -19.40 -8.23 -14.68
N TYR A 112 -18.23 -8.49 -15.26
CA TYR A 112 -18.02 -9.71 -16.06
C TYR A 112 -17.88 -10.97 -15.19
N TRP A 113 -17.54 -10.82 -13.91
CA TRP A 113 -17.56 -11.88 -12.92
C TRP A 113 -18.71 -11.66 -11.94
N SER A 114 -19.56 -12.67 -11.73
CA SER A 114 -20.75 -12.58 -10.88
C SER A 114 -20.45 -12.66 -9.38
N GLY A 115 -19.23 -13.03 -8.98
CA GLY A 115 -18.87 -13.23 -7.58
C GLY A 115 -19.43 -14.51 -6.96
N VAL A 116 -20.21 -15.29 -7.72
CA VAL A 116 -20.89 -16.49 -7.22
C VAL A 116 -20.50 -17.71 -8.04
N ALA A 117 -20.21 -18.80 -7.34
CA ALA A 117 -19.93 -20.10 -7.91
C ALA A 117 -20.99 -21.09 -7.41
N ASN A 118 -21.50 -21.94 -8.30
CA ASN A 118 -22.48 -22.96 -7.97
C ASN A 118 -21.77 -24.24 -7.52
N TYR A 119 -21.79 -24.51 -6.22
CA TYR A 119 -21.19 -25.73 -5.67
C TYR A 119 -21.92 -27.02 -6.12
N GLU A 120 -23.21 -26.95 -6.47
CA GLU A 120 -23.98 -28.14 -6.88
C GLU A 120 -23.60 -28.63 -8.28
N SER A 121 -23.05 -27.73 -9.09
CA SER A 121 -22.46 -28.05 -10.39
C SER A 121 -21.00 -28.50 -10.29
N ALA A 122 -20.42 -28.51 -9.08
CA ALA A 122 -19.03 -28.89 -8.90
C ALA A 122 -18.85 -30.37 -9.28
N SER A 123 -18.04 -30.63 -10.30
CA SER A 123 -17.64 -31.98 -10.66
C SER A 123 -16.29 -32.28 -10.03
N ILE A 124 -16.25 -33.21 -9.08
CA ILE A 124 -14.99 -33.76 -8.59
C ILE A 124 -14.49 -34.73 -9.65
N SER A 125 -13.44 -34.36 -10.36
CA SER A 125 -12.72 -35.30 -11.23
C SER A 125 -11.64 -36.01 -10.42
N ALA A 126 -11.38 -37.29 -10.72
CA ALA A 126 -10.48 -38.12 -9.92
C ALA A 126 -9.14 -37.40 -9.65
N PHE A 127 -8.64 -37.56 -8.43
CA PHE A 127 -7.42 -36.95 -7.86
C PHE A 127 -6.38 -36.56 -8.93
N GLY A 128 -6.30 -35.26 -9.24
CA GLY A 128 -5.36 -34.71 -10.23
C GLY A 128 -5.98 -34.17 -11.53
N ALA A 129 -7.31 -34.10 -11.65
CA ALA A 129 -7.99 -33.39 -12.73
C ALA A 129 -8.76 -32.16 -12.19
N PHE A 130 -8.86 -31.11 -13.01
CA PHE A 130 -9.41 -29.82 -12.62
C PHE A 130 -10.90 -29.93 -12.25
N ASP A 131 -11.23 -29.62 -11.01
CA ASP A 131 -12.61 -29.51 -10.57
C ASP A 131 -13.25 -28.28 -11.22
N THR A 132 -14.29 -28.50 -12.02
CA THR A 132 -15.04 -27.43 -12.68
C THR A 132 -16.30 -27.12 -11.89
N PHE A 133 -16.62 -25.84 -11.73
CA PHE A 133 -17.86 -25.34 -11.17
C PHE A 133 -18.43 -24.25 -12.08
N ASP A 134 -19.74 -24.18 -12.19
CA ASP A 134 -20.41 -23.14 -12.96
C ASP A 134 -20.43 -21.83 -12.18
N ALA A 135 -20.10 -20.73 -12.86
CA ALA A 135 -20.27 -19.38 -12.36
C ALA A 135 -21.43 -18.70 -13.11
N PRO A 136 -22.70 -18.93 -12.69
CA PRO A 136 -23.85 -18.44 -13.43
C PRO A 136 -23.83 -16.91 -13.52
N GLY A 137 -24.14 -16.40 -14.71
CA GLY A 137 -24.12 -14.96 -15.00
C GLY A 137 -22.73 -14.35 -15.24
N SER A 138 -21.64 -15.12 -15.04
CA SER A 138 -20.30 -14.66 -15.38
C SER A 138 -20.03 -14.76 -16.89
N GLN A 139 -19.34 -13.77 -17.43
CA GLN A 139 -18.82 -13.71 -18.79
C GLN A 139 -17.33 -14.02 -18.79
N LEU A 140 -16.97 -15.28 -18.54
CA LEU A 140 -15.58 -15.71 -18.30
C LEU A 140 -14.62 -15.43 -19.47
N GLY A 141 -15.12 -15.36 -20.70
CA GLY A 141 -14.29 -14.96 -21.86
C GLY A 141 -13.81 -13.50 -21.79
N ASN A 142 -14.63 -12.60 -21.24
CA ASN A 142 -14.24 -11.20 -21.05
C ASN A 142 -13.30 -11.06 -19.84
N VAL A 143 -13.54 -11.81 -18.77
CA VAL A 143 -12.64 -11.92 -17.62
C VAL A 143 -11.25 -12.41 -18.06
N ASP A 144 -11.19 -13.49 -18.85
CA ASP A 144 -9.94 -14.02 -19.42
C ASP A 144 -9.18 -12.96 -20.24
N THR A 145 -9.92 -12.14 -21.01
CA THR A 145 -9.32 -11.06 -21.81
C THR A 145 -8.71 -9.97 -20.91
N ILE A 146 -9.39 -9.59 -19.83
CA ILE A 146 -8.87 -8.62 -18.86
C ILE A 146 -7.62 -9.16 -18.19
N ILE A 147 -7.66 -10.39 -17.68
CA ILE A 147 -6.52 -11.05 -17.00
C ILE A 147 -5.32 -11.14 -17.94
N LYS A 148 -5.53 -11.51 -19.21
CA LYS A 148 -4.47 -11.52 -20.22
C LYS A 148 -3.87 -10.13 -20.46
N ASN A 149 -4.70 -9.10 -20.56
CA ASN A 149 -4.22 -7.74 -20.77
C ASN A 149 -3.39 -7.24 -19.57
N LEU A 150 -3.84 -7.51 -18.34
CA LEU A 150 -3.15 -7.09 -17.11
C LEU A 150 -1.86 -7.86 -16.86
N SER A 151 -1.83 -9.15 -17.21
CA SER A 151 -0.67 -10.02 -17.03
C SER A 151 0.29 -10.05 -18.23
N ASN A 152 0.06 -9.23 -19.27
CA ASN A 152 0.81 -9.28 -20.53
C ASN A 152 0.85 -10.71 -21.14
N ASN A 153 -0.32 -11.35 -21.20
CA ASN A 153 -0.57 -12.70 -21.70
C ASN A 153 0.14 -13.83 -20.92
N GLN A 154 0.63 -13.59 -19.71
CA GLN A 154 1.24 -14.62 -18.88
C GLN A 154 0.19 -15.48 -18.15
N VAL A 155 -0.87 -14.85 -17.64
CA VAL A 155 -1.94 -15.52 -16.87
C VAL A 155 -3.21 -15.60 -17.70
N SER A 156 -3.93 -16.72 -17.63
CA SER A 156 -5.16 -16.95 -18.40
C SER A 156 -6.03 -18.02 -17.73
N LEU A 157 -7.35 -17.93 -17.88
CA LEU A 157 -8.27 -18.95 -17.39
C LEU A 157 -8.08 -20.30 -18.11
N ASN A 158 -7.52 -20.27 -19.33
CA ASN A 158 -7.39 -21.43 -20.21
C ASN A 158 -5.94 -21.93 -20.41
N SER A 159 -4.94 -21.38 -19.72
CA SER A 159 -3.52 -21.74 -19.91
C SER A 159 -2.97 -22.49 -18.69
N ALA A 160 -1.74 -23.02 -18.76
CA ALA A 160 -1.12 -23.69 -17.61
C ALA A 160 -0.91 -22.79 -16.37
N GLN A 161 -0.94 -21.46 -16.55
CA GLN A 161 -0.84 -20.48 -15.47
C GLN A 161 -2.23 -19.87 -15.24
N HIS A 162 -2.94 -20.44 -14.27
CA HIS A 162 -4.30 -20.04 -13.94
C HIS A 162 -4.31 -18.91 -12.89
N PRO A 163 -5.27 -17.97 -12.97
CA PRO A 163 -5.55 -17.08 -11.85
C PRO A 163 -6.13 -17.89 -10.66
N ALA A 164 -5.86 -17.42 -9.45
CA ALA A 164 -6.40 -18.03 -8.23
C ALA A 164 -7.78 -17.46 -7.88
N ILE A 165 -8.66 -18.30 -7.34
CA ILE A 165 -9.92 -17.89 -6.72
C ILE A 165 -9.78 -18.13 -5.22
N VAL A 166 -9.86 -17.06 -4.44
CA VAL A 166 -9.76 -17.11 -2.98
C VAL A 166 -11.16 -16.95 -2.40
N PHE A 167 -11.61 -17.93 -1.63
CA PHE A 167 -12.86 -17.84 -0.88
C PHE A 167 -12.57 -17.23 0.48
N GLN A 168 -13.39 -16.27 0.90
CA GLN A 168 -13.23 -15.65 2.20
C GLN A 168 -13.35 -16.72 3.30
N PRO A 169 -12.36 -16.82 4.22
CA PRO A 169 -12.44 -17.77 5.31
C PRO A 169 -13.66 -17.46 6.19
N ARG A 170 -14.28 -18.52 6.74
CA ARG A 170 -15.32 -18.34 7.74
C ARG A 170 -14.67 -17.73 8.97
N THR A 171 -15.00 -16.47 9.27
CA THR A 171 -14.55 -15.76 10.48
C THR A 171 -14.68 -16.66 11.71
N GLY A 172 -13.55 -17.08 12.30
CA GLY A 172 -13.52 -17.81 13.57
C GLY A 172 -12.73 -19.13 13.61
N SER A 173 -12.15 -19.64 12.54
CA SER A 173 -11.12 -20.68 12.62
C SER A 173 -9.74 -20.07 12.40
N GLY A 174 -8.79 -20.39 13.28
CA GLY A 174 -7.41 -19.86 13.28
C GLY A 174 -6.54 -20.37 12.13
N ASP A 175 -7.12 -20.51 10.95
CA ASP A 175 -6.43 -20.88 9.73
C ASP A 175 -5.75 -19.62 9.21
N LYS A 176 -4.54 -19.36 9.72
CA LYS A 176 -3.68 -18.30 9.20
C LYS A 176 -3.40 -18.64 7.74
N GLU A 177 -3.63 -17.70 6.83
CA GLU A 177 -3.00 -17.75 5.52
C GLU A 177 -1.49 -17.69 5.77
N ASP A 178 -0.77 -18.77 5.50
CA ASP A 178 0.69 -18.82 5.64
C ASP A 178 1.30 -18.27 4.35
N GLY A 179 2.49 -17.68 4.39
CA GLY A 179 3.14 -17.24 3.17
C GLY A 179 3.55 -18.41 2.26
N GLU A 180 3.69 -19.63 2.83
CA GLU A 180 3.80 -20.88 2.05
C GLU A 180 2.44 -21.34 1.53
N CYS A 181 1.34 -20.83 2.12
CA CYS A 181 0.00 -21.26 1.80
C CYS A 181 -1.11 -20.22 1.95
N MET A 182 -1.44 -19.57 0.83
CA MET A 182 -2.45 -18.51 0.76
C MET A 182 -3.89 -19.06 0.67
N GLY A 183 -4.11 -20.30 1.15
CA GLY A 183 -5.39 -21.00 1.13
C GLY A 183 -5.24 -22.52 0.96
N LEU A 184 -6.04 -23.28 1.70
CA LEU A 184 -6.11 -24.74 1.63
C LEU A 184 -7.20 -25.18 0.64
N VAL A 185 -6.86 -26.06 -0.30
CA VAL A 185 -7.79 -26.61 -1.30
C VAL A 185 -8.45 -27.91 -0.80
N ASP A 186 -7.85 -28.58 0.17
CA ASP A 186 -8.37 -29.77 0.86
C ASP A 186 -7.76 -29.88 2.28
N ASN A 187 -8.23 -30.84 3.08
CA ASN A 187 -7.87 -31.14 4.49
C ASN A 187 -6.36 -31.04 4.85
N ASN A 188 -5.80 -29.83 4.88
CA ASN A 188 -4.40 -29.52 5.19
C ASN A 188 -3.34 -30.10 4.23
N THR A 189 -3.69 -30.52 3.00
CA THR A 189 -2.72 -31.22 2.12
C THR A 189 -2.38 -30.50 0.81
N SER A 190 -3.30 -29.71 0.27
CA SER A 190 -3.14 -29.03 -1.01
C SER A 190 -3.23 -27.53 -0.81
N CYS A 191 -2.23 -26.84 -1.32
CA CYS A 191 -1.99 -25.45 -1.02
C CYS A 191 -2.03 -24.60 -2.29
N ILE A 192 -2.65 -23.42 -2.22
CA ILE A 192 -2.61 -22.44 -3.31
C ILE A 192 -1.26 -21.72 -3.24
N TYR A 193 -0.34 -22.12 -4.12
CA TYR A 193 0.93 -21.46 -4.37
C TYR A 193 0.77 -20.44 -5.51
N VAL A 194 1.37 -19.26 -5.38
CA VAL A 194 1.54 -18.27 -6.47
C VAL A 194 2.89 -18.46 -7.13
#